data_AF-A0A5B6TQ27-F1
#
_entry.id   AF-A0A5B6TQ27-F1
#
_cell.length_a   1.000
_cell.length_b   1.000
_cell.length_c   1.000
_cell.angle_alpha   90.00
_cell.angle_beta   90.00
_cell.angle_gamma   90.00
#
_symmetry.space_group_name_H-M   'P 1'
#
loop_
_entity.id
_entity.type
_entity.pdbx_description
1 polymer ?
#
loop_
_entity_poly.entity_id
_entity_poly.type
_entity_poly.pdbx_seq_one_letter_code
_entity_poly.pdbx_strand_id
1 'polypeptide(L)' 'MTLTLRPIGAAMSGLAMRSAAAFERRRTLHQIARLSDRRLHDIGLERDWDGSILANGILGNGRGI' A
#
# COMPACT_ATOMS: atom_id res chain seq x y z
N MET A 1 13.66 37.43 7.76
CA MET A 1 14.01 36.00 7.50
C MET A 1 12.77 35.11 7.65
N THR A 2 11.76 35.25 6.78
CA THR A 2 10.47 34.53 6.90
C THR A 2 10.06 33.80 5.61
N LEU A 3 10.83 33.96 4.53
CA LEU A 3 10.53 33.45 3.18
C LEU A 3 10.77 31.94 3.02
N THR A 4 11.43 31.26 3.97
CA THR A 4 11.78 29.84 3.88
C THR A 4 10.88 28.91 4.70
N LEU A 5 10.14 29.42 5.69
CA LEU A 5 9.35 28.57 6.60
C LEU A 5 8.10 27.99 5.93
N ARG A 6 7.46 28.74 5.02
CA ARG A 6 6.30 28.28 4.24
C ARG A 6 6.61 27.12 3.28
N PRO A 7 7.65 27.19 2.42
CA PRO A 7 7.98 26.09 1.53
C PRO A 7 8.48 24.85 2.29
N ILE A 8 9.21 25.02 3.40
CA ILE A 8 9.62 23.91 4.27
C ILE A 8 8.40 23.23 4.91
N GLY A 9 7.44 24.00 5.42
CA GLY A 9 6.19 23.47 5.97
C GLY A 9 5.39 22.66 4.95
N ALA A 10 5.25 23.15 3.72
CA ALA A 10 4.53 22.45 2.65
C ALA A 10 5.25 21.15 2.23
N ALA A 11 6.59 21.16 2.13
CA ALA A 11 7.37 19.97 1.84
C ALA A 11 7.25 18.91 2.95
N MET A 12 7.30 19.35 4.22
CA MET A 12 7.11 18.46 5.38
C MET A 12 5.70 17.88 5.45
N SER A 13 4.65 18.67 5.15
CA SER A 13 3.28 18.16 5.06
C SER A 13 3.11 17.16 3.91
N GLY A 14 3.70 17.43 2.74
CA GLY A 14 3.69 16.50 1.61
C GLY A 14 4.41 15.19 1.91
N LEU A 15 5.55 15.27 2.62
CA LEU A 15 6.29 14.09 3.09
C LEU A 15 5.48 13.30 4.13
N ALA A 16 4.84 13.98 5.09
CA ALA A 16 3.98 13.35 6.09
C ALA A 16 2.78 12.63 5.47
N MET A 17 2.15 13.20 4.43
CA MET A 17 1.07 12.52 3.70
C MET A 17 1.56 11.28 2.97
N ARG A 18 2.73 11.34 2.34
CA ARG A 18 3.32 10.18 1.64
C ARG A 18 3.75 9.09 2.60
N SER A 19 4.32 9.44 3.75
CA SER A 19 4.70 8.47 4.78
C SER A 19 3.47 7.83 5.43
N ALA A 20 2.42 8.60 5.70
CA ALA A 20 1.13 8.07 6.17
C ALA A 20 0.52 7.10 5.14
N ALA A 21 0.49 7.46 3.85
CA ALA A 21 -0.01 6.58 2.80
C ALA A 21 0.80 5.29 2.66
N ALA A 22 2.14 5.37 2.78
CA ALA A 22 3.01 4.19 2.76
C ALA A 22 2.81 3.30 4.01
N PHE A 23 2.61 3.91 5.17
CA PHE A 23 2.35 3.20 6.42
C PHE A 23 1.00 2.49 6.40
N GLU A 24 -0.06 3.17 5.98
CA GLU A 24 -1.38 2.57 5.78
C GLU A 24 -1.32 1.42 4.78
N ARG A 25 -0.64 1.61 3.63
CA ARG A 25 -0.40 0.52 2.67
C ARG A 25 0.27 -0.68 3.30
N ARG A 26 1.32 -0.47 4.12
CA ARG A 26 2.04 -1.56 4.79
C ARG A 26 1.17 -2.26 5.83
N ARG A 27 0.35 -1.50 6.56
CA ARG A 27 -0.60 -2.04 7.53
C ARG A 27 -1.68 -2.88 6.86
N THR A 28 -2.24 -2.40 5.75
CA THR A 28 -3.21 -3.13 4.93
C THR A 28 -2.59 -4.43 4.41
N LEU A 29 -1.40 -4.39 3.84
CA LEU A 29 -0.70 -5.59 3.38
C LEU A 29 -0.44 -6.58 4.51
N HIS A 30 -0.07 -6.10 5.71
CA HIS A 30 0.15 -6.98 6.85
C HIS A 30 -1.15 -7.63 7.36
N GLN A 31 -2.27 -6.91 7.31
CA GLN A 31 -3.58 -7.47 7.65
C GLN A 31 -4.03 -8.51 6.63
N ILE A 32 -3.88 -8.21 5.34
CA ILE A 32 -4.18 -9.14 4.25
C ILE A 32 -3.26 -10.38 4.34
N ALA A 33 -1.98 -10.19 4.67
CA ALA A 33 -1.05 -11.29 4.88
C ALA A 33 -1.40 -12.19 6.08
N ARG A 34 -2.19 -11.72 7.05
CA ARG A 34 -2.71 -12.53 8.15
C ARG A 34 -3.99 -13.28 7.79
N LEU A 35 -4.61 -13.01 6.65
CA LEU A 35 -5.77 -13.77 6.17
C LEU A 35 -5.31 -15.13 5.66
N SER A 36 -6.13 -16.15 5.92
CA SER A 36 -5.95 -17.47 5.34
C SER A 36 -6.19 -17.43 3.83
N ASP A 37 -5.60 -18.37 3.10
CA ASP A 37 -5.68 -18.40 1.64
C ASP A 37 -7.13 -18.50 1.14
N ARG A 38 -8.01 -19.18 1.90
CA ARG A 38 -9.45 -19.20 1.62
C ARG A 38 -10.09 -17.81 1.69
N ARG A 39 -9.73 -16.99 2.69
CA ARG A 39 -10.24 -15.61 2.82
C ARG A 39 -9.62 -14.66 1.82
N LEU A 40 -8.37 -14.89 1.41
CA LEU A 40 -7.78 -14.17 0.28
C LEU A 40 -8.57 -14.46 -0.98
N HIS A 41 -8.85 -15.73 -1.25
CA HIS A 41 -9.60 -16.18 -2.43
C HIS A 41 -11.01 -15.60 -2.49
N ASP A 42 -11.73 -15.55 -1.35
CA ASP A 42 -13.06 -14.91 -1.26
C ASP A 42 -13.04 -13.41 -1.62
N ILE A 43 -11.90 -12.72 -1.49
CA ILE A 43 -11.73 -11.30 -1.82
C ILE A 43 -11.12 -11.13 -3.23
N GLY A 44 -10.90 -12.23 -3.95
CA GLY A 44 -10.26 -12.23 -5.27
C GLY A 44 -8.75 -11.98 -5.20
N LEU A 45 -8.11 -12.30 -4.07
CA LEU A 45 -6.67 -12.29 -3.88
C LEU A 45 -6.14 -13.72 -3.78
N GLU A 46 -4.91 -13.93 -4.22
CA GLU A 46 -4.22 -15.22 -4.13
C GLU A 46 -2.81 -15.02 -3.58
N ARG A 47 -2.33 -15.99 -2.82
CA ARG A 47 -0.96 -15.97 -2.30
C ARG A 47 -0.10 -16.87 -3.18
N ASP A 48 0.96 -16.30 -3.74
CA ASP A 48 1.95 -17.03 -4.51
C ASP A 48 2.85 -17.87 -3.59
N TRP A 49 3.64 -18.78 -4.16
CA TRP A 49 4.51 -19.71 -3.43
C TRP A 49 5.57 -19.01 -2.58
N ASP A 50 5.96 -17.78 -2.93
CA ASP A 50 6.90 -16.92 -2.18
C ASP A 50 6.23 -16.13 -1.04
N GLY A 51 4.90 -16.26 -0.90
CA GLY A 51 4.09 -15.55 0.08
C GLY A 51 3.59 -14.17 -0.37
N SER A 52 3.92 -13.74 -1.58
CA SER A 52 3.42 -12.51 -2.20
C SER A 52 1.92 -12.62 -2.48
N ILE A 53 1.20 -11.50 -2.36
CA ILE A 53 -0.25 -11.48 -2.58
C ILE A 53 -0.53 -10.86 -3.95
N LEU A 54 -1.08 -11.67 -4.84
CA LEU A 54 -1.47 -11.32 -6.20
C LEU A 54 -2.99 -11.10 -6.25
N ALA A 55 -3.42 -10.17 -7.09
CA ALA A 55 -4.84 -10.05 -7.40
C ALA A 55 -5.20 -11.17 -8.40
N ASN A 56 -6.10 -12.06 -8.02
CA ASN A 56 -6.60 -13.10 -8.89
C ASN A 56 -7.55 -12.45 -9.90
N GLY A 57 -7.03 -12.15 -11.10
CA GLY A 57 -7.74 -11.97 -12.38
C GLY A 57 -8.81 -10.87 -12.52
N ILE A 58 -9.41 -10.37 -11.44
CA ILE A 58 -10.61 -9.51 -11.50
C ILE A 58 -10.26 -8.03 -11.21
N LEU A 59 -9.11 -7.76 -10.61
CA LEU A 59 -8.55 -6.41 -10.45
C LEU A 59 -7.25 -6.20 -11.27
N GLY A 60 -7.11 -6.94 -12.38
CA GLY A 60 -5.96 -6.89 -13.26
C GLY A 60 -5.99 -5.70 -14.21
N ASN A 61 -5.83 -4.48 -13.70
CA ASN A 61 -5.43 -3.34 -14.52
C ASN A 61 -4.27 -2.62 -13.84
N GLY A 62 -3.05 -3.11 -14.08
CA GLY A 62 -1.84 -2.34 -13.82
C GLY A 62 -0.68 -3.12 -13.19
N ARG A 63 0.17 -3.65 -14.08
CA ARG A 63 1.61 -3.95 -13.89
C ARG A 63 1.93 -5.23 -13.09
N GLY A 64 2.17 -6.31 -13.83
CA GLY A 64 3.17 -7.31 -13.51
C GLY A 64 4.15 -7.39 -14.68
N ILE A 65 5.40 -6.99 -14.44
CA ILE A 65 6.59 -7.56 -15.09
C ILE A 65 7.37 -8.26 -14.00
#